data_AF-A0A849M1I5-F1
#
_entry.id   AF-A0A849M1I5-F1
#
_cell.length_a   1.000
_cell.length_b   1.000
_cell.length_c   1.000
_cell.angle_alpha   90.00
_cell.angle_beta   90.00
_cell.angle_gamma   90.00
#
_symmetry.space_group_name_H-M   'P 1'
#
loop_
_entity.id
_entity.type
_entity.pdbx_description
1 polymer ?
#
loop_
_entity_poly.entity_id
_entity_poly.type
_entity_poly.pdbx_seq_one_letter_code
_entity_poly.pdbx_strand_id
1 'polypeptide(L)'
;MEKNLVIVVFIFTILVIYSLVKKNKEPAKYRDKNYRLKVARLSRKVCGDKLNFFDFLDKIKGEIDAYETGDDDVDELIYLLEHCPKKGGIFGVSEKNYGKYMKDVFAIIEKLEKSD
;
A
#
# COMPACT_ATOMS: atom_id res chain seq x y z
N MET A 1 11.15 35.21 -30.56
CA MET A 1 11.67 33.97 -29.94
C MET A 1 11.55 33.99 -28.42
N GLU A 2 11.80 35.11 -27.75
CA GLU A 2 11.74 35.24 -26.27
C GLU A 2 10.35 34.99 -25.66
N LYS A 3 9.26 35.38 -26.33
CA LYS A 3 7.89 35.18 -25.83
C LYS A 3 7.51 33.70 -25.63
N ASN A 4 8.06 32.80 -26.45
CA ASN A 4 7.79 31.37 -26.35
C ASN A 4 8.52 30.74 -25.16
N LEU A 5 9.70 31.26 -24.81
CA LEU A 5 10.47 30.78 -23.67
C LEU A 5 9.77 31.11 -22.35
N VAL A 6 9.22 32.32 -22.22
CA VAL A 6 8.47 32.75 -21.02
C VAL A 6 7.24 31.88 -20.79
N ILE A 7 6.50 31.55 -21.86
CA ILE A 7 5.31 30.70 -21.78
C ILE A 7 5.69 29.27 -21.34
N VAL A 8 6.77 28.70 -21.88
CA VAL A 8 7.22 27.35 -21.52
C VAL A 8 7.66 27.29 -20.05
N VAL A 9 8.40 28.29 -19.57
CA VAL A 9 8.82 28.36 -18.15
C VAL A 9 7.62 28.50 -17.21
N PHE A 10 6.60 29.27 -17.61
CA PHE A 10 5.37 29.45 -16.84
C PHE A 10 4.53 28.16 -16.76
N ILE A 11 4.39 27.43 -17.87
CA ILE A 11 3.71 26.12 -17.89
C ILE A 11 4.47 25.12 -17.02
N PHE A 12 5.80 25.08 -17.12
CA PHE A 12 6.63 24.18 -16.32
C PHE A 12 6.52 24.47 -14.82
N THR A 13 6.50 25.74 -14.43
CA THR A 13 6.30 26.13 -13.02
C THR A 13 4.92 25.74 -12.51
N ILE A 14 3.86 25.92 -13.29
CA ILE A 14 2.51 25.44 -12.93
C ILE A 14 2.51 23.92 -12.76
N LEU A 15 3.15 23.17 -13.65
CA LEU A 15 3.22 21.69 -13.57
C LEU A 15 4.01 21.23 -12.34
N VAL A 16 5.11 21.90 -12.00
CA VAL A 16 5.89 21.62 -10.80
C VAL A 16 5.10 21.94 -9.54
N ILE A 17 4.44 23.10 -9.48
CA ILE A 17 3.57 23.47 -8.35
C ILE A 17 2.41 22.48 -8.21
N TYR A 18 1.75 22.12 -9.32
CA TYR A 18 0.69 21.11 -9.32
C TYR A 18 1.19 19.75 -8.81
N SER A 19 2.37 19.29 -9.25
CA SER A 19 2.97 18.04 -8.79
C SER A 19 3.34 18.09 -7.31
N LEU A 20 3.86 19.21 -6.82
CA LEU A 20 4.19 19.43 -5.41
C LEU A 20 2.94 19.51 -4.54
N VAL A 21 1.89 20.19 -5.00
CA VAL A 21 0.60 20.28 -4.30
C VAL A 21 -0.09 18.92 -4.28
N LYS A 22 0.01 18.12 -5.35
CA LYS A 22 -0.49 16.73 -5.36
C LYS A 22 0.26 15.87 -4.35
N LYS A 23 1.60 15.93 -4.31
CA LYS A 23 2.41 15.22 -3.31
C LYS A 23 2.14 15.66 -1.86
N ASN A 24 1.79 16.92 -1.63
CA ASN A 24 1.48 17.44 -0.29
C ASN A 24 0.00 17.31 0.12
N LYS A 25 -0.88 16.79 -0.76
CA LYS A 25 -2.33 16.64 -0.51
C LYS A 25 -2.79 15.19 -0.37
N GLU A 26 -1.90 14.20 -0.34
CA GLU A 26 -2.29 12.87 0.13
C GLU A 26 -2.49 12.96 1.65
N PRO A 27 -3.73 12.88 2.14
CA PRO A 27 -4.08 13.46 3.41
C PRO A 27 -3.60 12.55 4.53
N ALA A 28 -3.25 13.19 5.65
CA ALA A 28 -3.05 12.58 6.97
C ALA A 28 -4.22 11.68 7.46
N LYS A 29 -5.31 11.55 6.68
CA LYS A 29 -6.50 10.71 6.93
C LYS A 29 -6.18 9.20 6.88
N TYR A 30 -5.16 8.74 6.15
CA TYR A 30 -4.88 7.29 5.97
C TYR A 30 -3.81 6.73 6.90
N ARG A 31 -3.08 7.61 7.56
CA ARG A 31 -2.36 7.27 8.80
C ARG A 31 -3.31 7.16 10.00
N ASP A 32 -4.63 7.21 9.78
CA ASP A 32 -5.62 6.99 10.83
C ASP A 32 -5.44 5.61 11.45
N LYS A 33 -5.25 5.62 12.77
CA LYS A 33 -5.01 4.42 13.57
C LYS A 33 -6.10 3.37 13.41
N ASN A 34 -7.36 3.79 13.29
CA ASN A 34 -8.47 2.83 13.13
C ASN A 34 -8.42 2.14 11.76
N TYR A 35 -8.10 2.88 10.70
CA TYR A 35 -7.87 2.32 9.38
C TYR A 35 -6.71 1.31 9.39
N ARG A 36 -5.54 1.68 9.90
CA ARG A 36 -4.36 0.81 9.98
C ARG A 36 -4.63 -0.47 10.78
N LEU A 37 -5.32 -0.35 11.92
CA LEU A 37 -5.73 -1.49 12.74
C LEU A 37 -6.76 -2.38 12.02
N LYS A 38 -7.69 -1.80 11.27
CA LYS A 38 -8.65 -2.54 10.43
C LYS A 38 -7.92 -3.34 9.35
N VAL A 39 -6.99 -2.72 8.64
CA VAL A 39 -6.15 -3.39 7.62
C VAL A 39 -5.42 -4.57 8.26
N ALA A 40 -4.67 -4.34 9.35
CA ALA A 40 -3.91 -5.39 10.02
C ALA A 40 -4.77 -6.60 10.43
N ARG A 41 -5.94 -6.36 11.02
CA ARG A 41 -6.89 -7.41 11.43
C ARG A 41 -7.44 -8.21 10.25
N LEU A 42 -7.73 -7.55 9.13
CA LEU A 42 -8.22 -8.24 7.93
C LEU A 42 -7.08 -9.02 7.26
N SER A 43 -5.86 -8.48 7.21
CA SER A 43 -4.68 -9.17 6.69
C SER A 43 -4.39 -10.47 7.45
N ARG A 44 -4.56 -10.51 8.78
CA ARG A 44 -4.47 -11.76 9.54
C ARG A 44 -5.51 -12.80 9.11
N LYS A 45 -6.70 -12.39 8.67
CA LYS A 45 -7.72 -13.30 8.13
C LYS A 45 -7.32 -13.82 6.75
N VAL A 46 -6.68 -13.00 5.92
CA VAL A 46 -6.13 -13.42 4.62
C VAL A 46 -5.05 -14.46 4.83
N CYS A 47 -4.05 -14.20 5.69
CA CYS A 47 -2.98 -15.16 5.99
C CYS A 47 -3.48 -16.48 6.60
N GLY A 48 -4.68 -16.48 7.19
CA GLY A 48 -5.31 -17.67 7.78
C GLY A 48 -6.37 -18.32 6.90
N ASP A 49 -6.45 -17.96 5.61
CA ASP A 49 -7.45 -18.44 4.65
C ASP A 49 -8.92 -18.25 5.09
N LYS A 50 -9.18 -17.30 5.98
CA LYS A 50 -10.53 -16.95 6.48
C LYS A 50 -11.18 -15.82 5.70
N LEU A 51 -10.43 -15.18 4.80
CA LEU A 51 -10.84 -14.08 3.95
C LEU A 51 -10.00 -14.15 2.68
N ASN A 52 -10.61 -14.13 1.49
CA ASN A 52 -9.82 -14.10 0.27
C ASN A 52 -9.25 -12.68 0.03
N PHE A 53 -8.20 -12.57 -0.78
CA PHE A 53 -7.51 -11.30 -1.02
C PHE A 53 -8.42 -10.22 -1.65
N PHE A 54 -9.30 -10.59 -2.58
CA PHE A 54 -10.19 -9.61 -3.22
C PHE A 54 -11.27 -9.09 -2.26
N ASP A 55 -11.86 -9.97 -1.44
CA ASP A 55 -12.79 -9.55 -0.37
C ASP A 55 -12.10 -8.66 0.66
N PHE A 56 -10.79 -8.88 0.89
CA PHE A 56 -9.98 -7.99 1.71
C PHE A 56 -9.89 -6.61 1.09
N LEU A 57 -9.54 -6.50 -0.20
CA LEU A 57 -9.48 -5.23 -0.93
C LEU A 57 -10.82 -4.50 -0.86
N ASP A 58 -11.93 -5.20 -1.10
CA ASP A 58 -13.28 -4.62 -1.04
C ASP A 58 -13.64 -4.10 0.36
N LYS A 59 -13.19 -4.79 1.42
CA LYS A 59 -13.45 -4.37 2.80
C LYS A 59 -12.63 -3.17 3.23
N ILE A 60 -11.43 -2.98 2.68
CA ILE A 60 -10.59 -1.82 2.98
C ILE A 60 -10.87 -0.64 2.05
N LYS A 61 -11.41 -0.90 0.83
CA LYS A 61 -11.95 0.12 -0.06
C LYS A 61 -13.11 0.83 0.64
N GLY A 62 -12.83 2.04 1.10
CA GLY A 62 -13.84 3.02 1.49
C GLY A 62 -14.19 3.90 0.29
N GLU A 63 -13.34 4.90 0.04
CA GLU A 63 -13.50 5.94 -1.01
C GLU A 63 -12.30 6.02 -1.99
N ILE A 64 -11.29 5.14 -1.85
CA ILE A 64 -10.00 5.21 -2.57
C ILE A 64 -9.63 3.85 -3.15
N ASP A 65 -8.74 3.87 -4.13
CA ASP A 65 -8.12 2.66 -4.66
C ASP A 65 -7.28 1.93 -3.60
N ALA A 66 -7.44 0.62 -3.49
CA ALA A 66 -6.78 -0.15 -2.45
C ALA A 66 -5.26 -0.17 -2.58
N TYR A 67 -4.72 0.18 -3.75
CA TYR A 67 -3.29 0.12 -4.04
C TYR A 67 -2.55 1.47 -3.90
N GLU A 68 -3.28 2.56 -3.64
CA GLU A 68 -2.71 3.91 -3.48
C GLU A 68 -3.32 4.56 -2.23
N THR A 69 -3.07 3.97 -1.07
CA THR A 69 -3.67 4.45 0.18
C THR A 69 -2.96 5.68 0.74
N GLY A 70 -1.72 5.94 0.32
CA GLY A 70 -0.88 7.02 0.85
C GLY A 70 -0.28 6.70 2.23
N ASP A 71 -0.38 5.44 2.67
CA ASP A 71 0.31 4.89 3.84
C ASP A 71 1.24 3.77 3.36
N ASP A 72 2.55 4.06 3.31
CA ASP A 72 3.58 3.15 2.79
C ASP A 72 3.53 1.75 3.43
N ASP A 73 3.22 1.66 4.73
CA ASP A 73 3.15 0.38 5.44
C ASP A 73 1.91 -0.43 5.01
N VAL A 74 0.80 0.25 4.73
CA VAL A 74 -0.41 -0.39 4.22
C VAL A 74 -0.21 -0.85 2.77
N ASP A 75 0.36 0.02 1.93
CA ASP A 75 0.59 -0.28 0.52
C ASP A 75 1.59 -1.45 0.36
N GLU A 76 2.66 -1.47 1.16
CA GLU A 76 3.61 -2.60 1.20
C GLU A 76 2.94 -3.90 1.64
N LEU A 77 2.08 -3.86 2.67
CA LEU A 77 1.35 -5.04 3.11
C LEU A 77 0.43 -5.60 2.03
N ILE A 78 -0.27 -4.72 1.31
CA ILE A 78 -1.17 -5.12 0.22
C ILE A 78 -0.38 -5.79 -0.91
N TYR A 79 0.75 -5.20 -1.29
CA TYR A 79 1.66 -5.77 -2.27
C TYR A 79 2.14 -7.18 -1.88
N LEU A 80 2.54 -7.37 -0.61
CA LEU A 80 2.97 -8.69 -0.12
C LEU A 80 1.82 -9.71 -0.03
N LEU A 81 0.60 -9.29 0.28
CA LEU A 81 -0.52 -10.23 0.28
C LEU A 81 -0.88 -10.69 -1.13
N GLU A 82 -0.83 -9.78 -2.11
CA GLU A 82 -1.10 -10.08 -3.52
C GLU A 82 -0.05 -11.03 -4.12
N HIS A 83 1.23 -10.78 -3.81
CA HIS A 83 2.36 -11.50 -4.40
C HIS A 83 2.85 -12.66 -3.53
N CYS A 84 2.00 -13.18 -2.64
CA CYS A 84 2.37 -14.26 -1.74
C CYS A 84 2.78 -15.53 -2.52
N PRO A 85 4.02 -16.02 -2.38
CA PRO A 85 4.49 -17.17 -3.13
C PRO A 85 3.80 -18.45 -2.64
N LYS A 86 3.53 -19.38 -3.55
CA LYS A 86 2.99 -20.69 -3.18
C LYS A 86 4.02 -21.49 -2.38
N LYS A 87 3.61 -22.05 -1.23
CA LYS A 87 4.43 -22.96 -0.43
C LYS A 87 4.54 -24.32 -1.13
N GLY A 88 5.75 -24.72 -1.52
CA GLY A 88 6.04 -26.03 -2.11
C GLY A 88 5.54 -26.24 -3.55
N GLY A 89 5.70 -27.46 -4.07
CA GLY A 89 5.39 -27.80 -5.47
C GLY A 89 6.48 -27.39 -6.46
N ILE A 90 6.30 -27.76 -7.73
CA ILE A 90 7.31 -27.59 -8.80
C ILE A 90 7.61 -26.13 -9.17
N PHE A 91 6.70 -25.20 -8.86
CA PHE A 91 6.84 -23.75 -9.12
C PHE A 91 6.71 -22.91 -7.85
N GLY A 92 6.64 -23.53 -6.68
CA GLY A 92 6.56 -22.80 -5.41
C GLY A 92 7.91 -22.64 -4.74
N VAL A 93 7.92 -21.90 -3.64
CA VAL A 93 9.13 -21.63 -2.87
C VAL A 93 9.33 -22.70 -1.78
N SER A 94 10.58 -22.85 -1.33
CA SER A 94 10.92 -23.71 -0.20
C SER A 94 10.20 -23.24 1.08
N GLU A 95 9.96 -24.16 2.02
CA GLU A 95 9.35 -23.82 3.31
C GLU A 95 10.13 -22.74 4.06
N LYS A 96 11.46 -22.76 3.98
CA LYS A 96 12.31 -21.72 4.58
C LYS A 96 12.05 -20.35 3.95
N ASN A 97 11.95 -20.27 2.62
CA ASN A 97 11.71 -19.02 1.92
C ASN A 97 10.28 -18.50 2.14
N TYR A 98 9.29 -19.41 2.14
CA TYR A 98 7.91 -19.08 2.51
C TYR A 98 7.84 -18.54 3.95
N GLY A 99 8.51 -19.22 4.89
CA GLY A 99 8.57 -18.78 6.29
C GLY A 99 9.22 -17.41 6.46
N LYS A 100 10.28 -17.12 5.68
CA LYS A 100 10.89 -15.78 5.65
C LYS A 100 9.88 -14.74 5.11
N TYR A 101 9.21 -15.04 4.00
CA TYR A 101 8.21 -14.16 3.41
C TYR A 101 7.08 -13.84 4.40
N MET A 102 6.53 -14.87 5.05
CA MET A 102 5.47 -14.68 6.03
C MET A 102 5.94 -13.89 7.25
N LYS A 103 7.21 -14.02 7.64
CA LYS A 103 7.79 -13.19 8.71
C LYS A 103 7.76 -11.70 8.35
N ASP A 104 8.08 -11.36 7.10
CA ASP A 104 8.05 -9.98 6.61
C ASP A 104 6.60 -9.45 6.60
N VAL A 105 5.63 -10.24 6.12
CA VAL A 105 4.19 -9.93 6.20
C VAL A 105 3.75 -9.67 7.63
N PHE A 106 4.09 -10.56 8.58
CA PHE A 106 3.68 -10.41 9.97
C PHE A 106 4.37 -9.24 10.67
N ALA A 107 5.60 -8.90 10.30
CA ALA A 107 6.29 -7.72 10.84
C ALA A 107 5.54 -6.42 10.51
N ILE A 108 5.03 -6.29 9.28
CA ILE A 108 4.22 -5.13 8.89
C ILE A 108 2.87 -5.13 9.61
N ILE A 109 2.19 -6.28 9.68
CA ILE A 109 0.92 -6.40 10.44
C ILE A 109 1.12 -5.93 11.90
N GLU A 110 2.18 -6.38 12.57
CA GLU A 110 2.47 -5.96 13.94
C GLU A 110 2.81 -4.48 14.05
N LYS A 111 3.48 -3.91 13.05
CA LYS A 111 3.78 -2.48 12.98
C LYS A 111 2.48 -1.66 12.88
N LEU A 112 1.55 -2.07 12.04
CA LEU A 112 0.23 -1.45 11.92
C LEU A 112 -0.60 -1.57 13.20
N GLU A 113 -0.51 -2.70 13.93
CA GLU A 113 -1.20 -2.91 15.21
C GLU A 113 -0.66 -2.03 16.36
N LYS A 114 0.63 -1.68 16.32
CA LYS A 114 1.33 -0.91 17.37
C LYS A 114 1.41 0.59 17.07
N SER A 115 1.02 1.03 15.88
CA SER A 115 1.09 2.44 15.51
C SER A 115 0.05 3.26 16.29
N ASP A 116 0.52 4.18 17.12
CA ASP A 116 -0.27 5.19 17.85
C ASP A 116 -0.53 6.44 16.99
#